data_AF-A0A7X7V4Y6-F1
#
_entry.id   AF-A0A7X7V4Y6-F1
#
_cell.length_a   1.000
_cell.length_b   1.000
_cell.length_c   1.000
_cell.angle_alpha   90.00
_cell.angle_beta   90.00
_cell.angle_gamma   90.00
#
_symmetry.space_group_name_H-M   'P 1'
#
loop_
_entity.id
_entity.type
_entity.pdbx_description
1 polymer ?
#
loop_
_entity_poly.entity_id
_entity_poly.type
_entity_poly.pdbx_seq_one_letter_code
_entity_poly.pdbx_strand_id
1 'polypeptide(L)'
;MEENRPWLSRLFKTFIILLVAVASTLYIYHYEQQVADRKKAAEVINSMNGLKIETIDTNLILEYGTNSLDSTTLVRVTNRSNPTASSSVTADPIAINTGVVGNVEVTYTAKSKMLNGTEITNSKKYTFTVKDTQAPIIEIDKNSIDVEQGSPYYNEKAIVLSVKDPIDGDLPLVDKAPVNSTTGYYMITSNVDLKTIGKYQVAVHAVDRNGNTADKSVSINVIEKTYAAPVQTSKSDLSSNMANNNQQAQESN
;
A
#
# COMPACT_ATOMS: atom_id res chain seq x y z
N MET A 1 22.18 90.78 48.67
CA MET A 1 23.22 89.86 49.17
C MET A 1 22.98 88.52 48.50
N GLU A 2 23.61 88.30 47.37
CA GLU A 2 23.58 87.01 46.68
C GLU A 2 24.71 86.17 47.27
N GLU A 3 24.35 85.20 48.10
CA GLU A 3 25.32 84.39 48.80
C GLU A 3 26.00 83.46 47.79
N ASN A 4 27.22 83.80 47.39
CA ASN A 4 28.02 82.95 46.52
C ASN A 4 28.32 81.65 47.28
N ARG A 5 27.55 80.60 46.98
CA ARG A 5 27.65 79.28 47.62
C ARG A 5 28.34 78.31 46.64
N PRO A 6 29.68 78.39 46.47
CA PRO A 6 30.42 77.51 45.57
C PRO A 6 30.27 76.02 45.91
N TRP A 7 29.91 75.71 47.15
CA TRP A 7 29.60 74.35 47.59
C TRP A 7 28.33 73.79 46.92
N LEU A 8 27.32 74.61 46.61
CA LEU A 8 26.12 74.18 45.88
C LEU A 8 26.44 73.81 44.43
N SER A 9 27.32 74.57 43.75
CA SER A 9 27.80 74.22 42.41
C SER A 9 28.60 72.91 42.41
N ARG A 10 29.43 72.69 43.44
CA ARG A 10 30.16 71.44 43.62
C ARG A 10 29.22 70.27 43.88
N LEU A 11 28.21 70.44 44.74
CA LEU A 11 27.18 69.44 45.01
C LEU A 11 26.36 69.09 43.76
N PHE A 12 25.99 70.10 42.96
CA PHE A 12 25.25 69.89 41.71
C PHE A 12 26.07 69.12 40.67
N LYS A 13 27.37 69.45 40.52
CA LYS A 13 28.28 68.70 39.65
C LYS A 13 28.46 67.25 40.11
N THR A 14 28.63 67.02 41.42
CA THR A 14 28.71 65.65 41.97
C THR A 14 27.39 64.88 41.78
N PHE A 15 26.24 65.56 41.90
CA PHE A 15 24.93 64.95 41.67
C PHE A 15 24.74 64.55 40.21
N ILE A 16 25.14 65.40 39.25
CA ILE A 16 25.10 65.06 37.82
C ILE A 16 26.03 63.87 37.50
N ILE A 17 27.26 63.87 38.03
CA ILE A 17 28.20 62.75 37.84
C ILE A 17 27.59 61.45 38.37
N LEU A 18 26.94 61.49 39.53
CA LEU A 18 26.27 60.33 40.12
C LEU A 18 25.11 59.86 39.24
N LEU A 19 24.28 60.77 38.72
CA LEU A 19 23.17 60.42 37.81
C LEU A 19 23.67 59.76 36.53
N VAL A 20 24.73 60.29 35.91
CA VAL A 20 25.32 59.70 34.69
C VAL A 20 25.90 58.32 34.98
N ALA A 21 26.56 58.14 36.13
CA ALA A 21 27.09 56.85 36.53
C ALA A 21 25.97 55.80 36.71
N VAL A 22 24.86 56.18 37.38
CA VAL A 22 23.70 55.30 37.58
C VAL A 22 23.00 54.96 36.25
N ALA A 23 22.81 55.94 35.36
CA ALA A 23 22.22 55.68 34.05
C ALA A 23 23.09 54.74 33.20
N SER A 24 24.42 54.90 33.27
CA SER A 24 25.38 54.04 32.56
C SER A 24 25.38 52.62 33.08
N THR A 25 25.32 52.40 34.41
CA THR A 25 25.24 51.05 34.99
C THR A 25 23.93 50.37 34.65
N LEU A 26 22.80 51.08 34.70
CA LEU A 26 21.50 50.56 34.27
C LEU A 26 21.51 50.18 32.78
N TYR A 27 22.10 51.01 31.93
CA TYR A 27 22.25 50.72 30.50
C TYR A 27 23.07 49.45 30.25
N ILE A 28 24.23 49.31 30.91
CA ILE A 28 25.08 48.11 30.81
C ILE A 28 24.30 46.88 31.30
N TYR A 29 23.61 46.98 32.44
CA TYR A 29 22.82 45.88 32.99
C TYR A 29 21.73 45.41 32.01
N HIS A 30 20.95 46.33 31.43
CA HIS A 30 19.95 45.98 30.42
C HIS A 30 20.56 45.40 29.15
N TYR A 31 21.71 45.93 28.72
CA TYR A 31 22.44 45.39 27.57
C TYR A 31 22.92 43.95 27.81
N GLU A 32 23.48 43.67 28.99
CA GLU A 32 23.92 42.32 29.37
C GLU A 32 22.77 41.31 29.41
N GLN A 33 21.61 41.72 29.95
CA GLN A 33 20.39 40.89 29.93
C GLN A 33 19.97 40.55 28.49
N GLN A 34 19.94 41.55 27.59
CA GLN A 34 19.62 41.30 26.18
C GLN A 34 20.61 40.36 25.50
N VAL A 35 21.91 40.49 25.79
CA VAL A 35 22.93 39.58 25.26
C VAL A 35 22.73 38.16 25.80
N ALA A 36 22.41 38.01 27.08
CA ALA A 36 22.13 36.71 27.70
C ALA A 36 20.89 36.05 27.08
N ASP A 37 19.81 36.81 26.86
CA ASP A 37 18.58 36.31 26.24
C ASP A 37 18.83 35.90 24.78
N ARG A 38 19.59 36.69 24.01
CA ARG A 38 20.00 36.31 22.65
C ARG A 38 20.81 35.02 22.63
N LYS A 39 21.74 34.83 23.58
CA LYS A 39 22.53 33.60 23.69
C LYS A 39 21.64 32.38 24.00
N LYS A 40 20.72 32.51 24.96
CA LYS A 40 19.75 31.44 25.28
C LYS A 40 18.88 31.10 24.08
N ALA A 41 18.36 32.09 23.37
CA ALA A 41 17.55 31.88 22.16
C ALA A 41 18.36 31.15 21.07
N ALA A 42 19.63 31.54 20.86
CA ALA A 42 20.51 30.87 19.90
C ALA A 42 20.79 29.40 20.28
N GLU A 43 20.95 29.10 21.57
CA GLU A 43 21.15 27.73 22.07
C GLU A 43 19.91 26.84 21.83
N VAL A 44 18.71 27.39 22.04
CA VAL A 44 17.44 26.73 21.74
C VAL A 44 17.35 26.43 20.24
N ILE A 45 17.61 27.41 19.37
CA ILE A 45 17.57 27.23 17.91
C ILE A 45 18.58 26.16 17.46
N ASN A 46 19.81 26.20 17.98
CA ASN A 46 20.82 25.20 17.66
C ASN A 46 20.38 23.79 18.12
N SER A 47 19.72 23.70 19.28
CA SER A 47 19.18 22.43 19.79
C SER A 47 17.99 21.93 18.98
N MET A 48 17.09 22.81 18.53
CA MET A 48 16.00 22.46 17.60
C MET A 48 16.55 21.93 16.27
N ASN A 49 17.59 22.55 15.73
CA ASN A 49 18.27 22.06 14.52
C ASN A 49 18.98 20.71 14.74
N GLY A 50 19.40 20.43 15.97
CA GLY A 50 19.95 19.13 16.40
C GLY A 50 18.90 18.04 16.63
N LEU A 51 17.61 18.40 16.76
CA LEU A 51 16.49 17.48 16.82
C LEU A 51 16.05 17.12 15.40
N LYS A 52 16.56 16.00 14.88
CA LYS A 52 16.32 15.57 13.50
C LYS A 52 15.17 14.57 13.43
N ILE A 53 14.43 14.65 12.33
CA ILE A 53 13.43 13.66 11.91
C ILE A 53 13.90 13.12 10.57
N GLU A 54 14.21 11.83 10.52
CA GLU A 54 14.77 11.16 9.35
C GLU A 54 13.87 9.98 8.98
N THR A 55 13.53 9.83 7.70
CA THR A 55 12.76 8.66 7.26
C THR A 55 13.60 7.39 7.43
N ILE A 56 12.93 6.27 7.69
CA ILE A 56 13.60 4.96 7.80
C ILE A 56 14.13 4.46 6.45
N ASP A 57 13.50 4.89 5.34
CA ASP A 57 13.87 4.57 3.97
C ASP A 57 13.27 5.60 3.02
N THR A 58 14.12 6.23 2.20
CA THR A 58 13.73 7.28 1.24
C THR A 58 13.02 6.73 -0.01
N ASN A 59 13.15 5.43 -0.29
CA ASN A 59 12.54 4.77 -1.44
C ASN A 59 11.40 3.84 -1.04
N LEU A 60 10.90 3.98 0.19
CA LEU A 60 9.82 3.14 0.70
C LEU A 60 8.56 3.29 -0.15
N ILE A 61 8.11 2.17 -0.71
CA ILE A 61 6.79 2.02 -1.32
C ILE A 61 5.91 1.31 -0.30
N LEU A 62 4.76 1.89 0.01
CA LEU A 62 3.77 1.27 0.86
C LEU A 62 2.87 0.41 -0.01
N GLU A 63 2.81 -0.88 0.30
CA GLU A 63 2.01 -1.83 -0.46
C GLU A 63 0.51 -1.58 -0.25
N TYR A 64 -0.23 -1.52 -1.35
CA TYR A 64 -1.68 -1.38 -1.36
C TYR A 64 -2.36 -2.48 -0.52
N GLY A 65 -3.40 -2.10 0.22
CA GLY A 65 -4.27 -3.03 0.95
C GLY A 65 -3.63 -3.76 2.13
N THR A 66 -2.33 -3.57 2.40
CA THR A 66 -1.74 -3.95 3.68
C THR A 66 -2.30 -3.01 4.75
N ASN A 67 -2.93 -3.50 5.81
CA ASN A 67 -3.62 -2.70 6.84
C ASN A 67 -3.04 -1.29 7.11
N SER A 68 -3.91 -0.35 7.51
CA SER A 68 -3.51 1.02 7.89
C SER A 68 -2.21 1.07 8.71
N LEU A 69 -1.24 1.85 8.25
CA LEU A 69 0.08 1.96 8.84
C LEU A 69 0.18 3.18 9.76
N ASP A 70 0.70 3.00 10.98
CA ASP A 70 1.04 4.11 11.87
C ASP A 70 2.22 4.90 11.30
N SER A 71 1.96 6.13 10.88
CA SER A 71 2.92 7.02 10.24
C SER A 71 4.17 7.25 11.09
N THR A 72 4.05 7.22 12.42
CA THR A 72 5.18 7.48 13.33
C THR A 72 6.28 6.43 13.23
N THR A 73 5.95 5.23 12.75
CA THR A 73 6.90 4.13 12.55
C THR A 73 7.82 4.34 11.35
N LEU A 74 7.47 5.26 10.45
CA LEU A 74 8.20 5.54 9.20
C LEU A 74 9.37 6.52 9.36
N VAL A 75 9.56 7.06 10.56
CA VAL A 75 10.63 8.01 10.85
C VAL A 75 11.38 7.61 12.12
N ARG A 76 12.60 8.10 12.22
CA ARG A 76 13.41 8.10 13.44
C ARG A 76 13.66 9.52 13.86
N VAL A 77 13.56 9.75 15.17
CA VAL A 77 13.91 11.03 15.78
C VAL A 77 15.23 10.88 16.52
N THR A 78 16.15 11.80 16.26
CA THR A 78 17.43 11.88 16.99
C THR A 78 17.61 13.27 17.58
N ASN A 79 18.05 13.35 18.83
CA ASN A 79 18.43 14.62 19.47
C ASN A 79 19.95 14.64 19.67
N ARG A 80 20.67 15.30 18.77
CA ARG A 80 22.14 15.38 18.86
C ARG A 80 22.62 16.24 20.03
N SER A 81 21.84 17.24 20.42
CA SER A 81 22.18 18.17 21.50
C SER A 81 21.96 17.57 22.88
N ASN A 82 21.09 16.55 22.99
CA ASN A 82 20.89 15.76 24.20
C ASN A 82 20.51 14.31 23.85
N PRO A 83 21.50 13.44 23.56
CA PRO A 83 21.25 12.07 23.11
C PRO A 83 20.53 11.16 24.14
N THR A 84 20.56 11.53 25.42
CA THR A 84 19.93 10.77 26.50
C THR A 84 18.50 11.23 26.80
N ALA A 85 18.03 12.32 26.19
CA ALA A 85 16.65 12.75 26.33
C ALA A 85 15.69 11.81 25.61
N SER A 86 14.63 11.41 26.32
CA SER A 86 13.46 10.83 25.70
C SER A 86 12.90 11.81 24.67
N SER A 87 12.78 11.34 23.44
CA SER A 87 12.19 12.10 22.33
C SER A 87 10.92 11.40 21.89
N SER A 88 9.91 12.17 21.53
CA SER A 88 8.65 11.66 20.98
C SER A 88 8.38 12.26 19.61
N VAL A 89 7.54 11.57 18.83
CA VAL A 89 7.10 12.03 17.52
C VAL A 89 5.59 11.84 17.40
N THR A 90 4.95 12.83 16.79
CA THR A 90 3.56 12.73 16.33
C THR A 90 3.53 12.93 14.82
N ALA A 91 2.50 12.40 14.17
CA ALA A 91 2.32 12.51 12.73
C ALA A 91 0.90 12.97 12.39
N ASP A 92 0.77 13.73 11.32
CA ASP A 92 -0.49 14.14 10.72
C ASP A 92 -0.45 13.90 9.20
N PRO A 93 -1.21 12.94 8.66
CA PRO A 93 -2.10 12.02 9.40
C PRO A 93 -1.32 11.02 10.26
N ILE A 94 -1.93 10.59 11.37
CA ILE A 94 -1.34 9.58 12.28
C ILE A 94 -1.29 8.19 11.63
N ALA A 95 -2.19 7.93 10.68
CA ALA A 95 -2.33 6.66 10.02
C ALA A 95 -2.48 6.88 8.50
N ILE A 96 -1.73 6.12 7.71
CA ILE A 96 -1.82 6.14 6.25
C ILE A 96 -2.82 5.07 5.81
N ASN A 97 -3.85 5.50 5.08
CA ASN A 97 -4.78 4.59 4.41
C ASN A 97 -4.15 4.03 3.13
N THR A 98 -3.56 2.85 3.25
CA THR A 98 -2.99 2.05 2.16
C THR A 98 -4.03 1.43 1.23
N GLY A 99 -5.33 1.53 1.54
CA GLY A 99 -6.42 1.12 0.65
C GLY A 99 -6.63 2.06 -0.55
N VAL A 100 -5.86 3.15 -0.61
CA VAL A 100 -5.91 4.14 -1.68
C VAL A 100 -4.50 4.35 -2.21
N VAL A 101 -4.29 4.01 -3.48
CA VAL A 101 -3.01 4.26 -4.16
C VAL A 101 -2.78 5.76 -4.36
N GLY A 102 -1.51 6.16 -4.39
CA GLY A 102 -1.09 7.55 -4.63
C GLY A 102 -0.13 8.07 -3.56
N ASN A 103 0.13 9.37 -3.64
CA ASN A 103 1.06 10.04 -2.75
C ASN A 103 0.35 10.56 -1.50
N VAL A 104 0.94 10.31 -0.34
CA VAL A 104 0.45 10.78 0.96
C VAL A 104 1.51 11.66 1.59
N GLU A 105 1.18 12.94 1.82
CA GLU A 105 2.02 13.85 2.58
C GLU A 105 1.74 13.67 4.08
N VAL A 106 2.80 13.49 4.87
CA VAL A 106 2.73 13.39 6.33
C VAL A 106 3.60 14.46 6.96
N THR A 107 3.01 15.22 7.87
CA THR A 107 3.72 16.19 8.70
C THR A 107 4.10 15.54 10.03
N TYR A 108 5.38 15.43 10.29
CA TYR A 108 5.92 14.94 11.56
C TYR A 108 6.27 16.09 12.48
N THR A 109 5.99 15.92 13.77
CA THR A 109 6.43 16.86 14.83
C THR A 109 7.13 16.08 15.93
N ALA A 110 8.41 16.33 16.09
CA ALA A 110 9.23 15.78 17.17
C ALA A 110 9.23 16.72 18.37
N LYS A 111 9.23 16.14 19.58
CA LYS A 111 9.41 16.86 20.84
C LYS A 111 10.52 16.20 21.64
N SER A 112 11.38 17.01 22.26
CA SER A 112 12.45 16.56 23.14
C SER A 112 12.81 17.63 24.16
N LYS A 113 13.82 17.37 24.99
CA LYS A 113 14.33 18.32 25.98
C LYS A 113 15.83 18.55 25.81
N MET A 114 16.24 19.79 25.98
CA MET A 114 17.64 20.19 26.16
C MET A 114 18.18 19.67 27.50
N LEU A 115 19.50 19.73 27.70
CA LEU A 115 20.14 19.32 28.97
C LEU A 115 19.64 20.13 30.18
N ASN A 116 19.27 21.39 29.95
CA ASN A 116 18.69 22.28 30.97
C ASN A 116 17.19 22.05 31.21
N GLY A 117 16.58 21.06 30.55
CA GLY A 117 15.16 20.72 30.69
C GLY A 117 14.20 21.50 29.80
N THR A 118 14.66 22.52 29.06
CA THR A 118 13.82 23.28 28.11
C THR A 118 13.30 22.36 27.00
N GLU A 119 11.99 22.42 26.75
CA GLU A 119 11.35 21.67 25.66
C GLU A 119 11.68 22.30 24.32
N ILE A 120 11.98 21.45 23.35
CA ILE A 120 12.26 21.82 21.96
C ILE A 120 11.40 20.99 21.03
N THR A 121 11.03 21.60 19.91
CA THR A 121 10.23 20.96 18.87
C THR A 121 10.87 21.16 17.51
N ASN A 122 10.67 20.21 16.61
CA ASN A 122 11.01 20.34 15.20
C ASN A 122 9.93 19.65 14.37
N SER A 123 9.63 20.17 13.19
CA SER A 123 8.64 19.60 12.29
C SER A 123 9.21 19.43 10.89
N LYS A 124 8.88 18.31 10.24
CA LYS A 124 9.32 18.00 8.88
C LYS A 124 8.23 17.25 8.13
N LYS A 125 8.10 17.54 6.84
CA LYS A 125 7.19 16.84 5.94
C LYS A 125 7.92 15.77 5.15
N TYR A 126 7.25 14.64 4.96
CA TYR A 126 7.66 13.59 4.02
C TYR A 126 6.47 13.21 3.14
N THR A 127 6.76 12.79 1.92
CA THR A 127 5.77 12.23 1.00
C THR A 127 6.07 10.75 0.81
N PHE A 128 5.08 9.90 1.05
CA PHE A 128 5.16 8.46 0.81
C PHE A 128 4.28 8.09 -0.37
N THR A 129 4.65 7.03 -1.08
CA THR A 129 3.87 6.50 -2.21
C THR A 129 3.21 5.20 -1.79
N VAL A 130 1.88 5.14 -1.84
CA VAL A 130 1.12 3.89 -1.79
C VAL A 130 0.97 3.37 -3.21
N LYS A 131 1.39 2.14 -3.46
CA LYS A 131 1.30 1.51 -4.78
C LYS A 131 0.91 0.06 -4.61
N ASP A 132 0.06 -0.42 -5.51
CA ASP A 132 -0.15 -1.85 -5.68
C ASP A 132 0.97 -2.43 -6.54
N THR A 133 1.70 -3.40 -6.01
CA THR A 133 2.79 -4.08 -6.73
C THR A 133 2.47 -5.53 -7.04
N GLN A 134 1.33 -6.04 -6.58
CA GLN A 134 0.94 -7.43 -6.77
C GLN A 134 0.14 -7.57 -8.05
N ALA A 135 0.55 -8.52 -8.90
CA ALA A 135 -0.17 -8.83 -10.11
C ALA A 135 -1.25 -9.90 -9.85
N PRO A 136 -2.30 -9.96 -10.69
CA PRO A 136 -3.26 -11.06 -10.66
C PRO A 136 -2.60 -12.43 -10.80
N ILE A 137 -3.18 -13.43 -10.14
CA ILE A 137 -2.81 -14.84 -10.22
C ILE A 137 -3.82 -15.56 -11.10
N ILE A 138 -3.34 -16.19 -12.17
CA ILE A 138 -4.14 -17.01 -13.10
C ILE A 138 -3.86 -18.49 -12.83
N GLU A 139 -4.87 -19.18 -12.32
CA GLU A 139 -4.85 -20.62 -12.09
C GLU A 139 -5.54 -21.36 -13.24
N ILE A 140 -4.87 -22.39 -13.77
CA ILE A 140 -5.37 -23.24 -14.86
C ILE A 140 -5.18 -24.70 -14.47
N ASP A 141 -6.04 -25.58 -14.97
CA ASP A 141 -5.97 -27.03 -14.68
C ASP A 141 -4.70 -27.65 -15.25
N LYS A 142 -4.44 -27.39 -16.55
CA LYS A 142 -3.31 -27.96 -17.29
C LYS A 142 -2.71 -26.96 -18.25
N ASN A 143 -1.40 -27.03 -18.45
CA ASN A 143 -0.67 -26.21 -19.42
C ASN A 143 -0.84 -26.72 -20.88
N SER A 144 -1.27 -27.98 -21.04
CA SER A 144 -1.56 -28.59 -22.33
C SER A 144 -2.76 -29.53 -22.22
N ILE A 145 -3.65 -29.49 -23.19
CA ILE A 145 -4.85 -30.33 -23.25
C ILE A 145 -4.95 -30.94 -24.65
N ASP A 146 -5.23 -32.23 -24.72
CA ASP A 146 -5.55 -32.91 -25.98
C ASP A 146 -7.07 -32.94 -26.15
N VAL A 147 -7.54 -32.55 -27.34
CA VAL A 147 -8.96 -32.43 -27.66
C VAL A 147 -9.22 -33.16 -28.98
N GLU A 148 -10.20 -34.06 -28.99
CA GLU A 148 -10.58 -34.73 -30.23
C GLU A 148 -11.18 -33.74 -31.24
N GLN A 149 -10.81 -33.90 -32.50
CA GLN A 149 -11.34 -33.15 -33.63
C GLN A 149 -12.88 -33.17 -33.63
N GLY A 150 -13.48 -31.98 -33.71
CA GLY A 150 -14.93 -31.79 -33.72
C GLY A 150 -15.62 -32.12 -32.39
N SER A 151 -14.90 -32.21 -31.26
CA SER A 151 -15.50 -32.45 -29.95
C SER A 151 -16.53 -31.36 -29.59
N PRO A 152 -17.79 -31.71 -29.30
CA PRO A 152 -18.80 -30.74 -28.88
C PRO A 152 -18.65 -30.32 -27.41
N TYR A 153 -17.72 -30.94 -26.68
CA TYR A 153 -17.51 -30.72 -25.25
C TYR A 153 -16.38 -29.74 -24.95
N TYR A 154 -15.63 -29.31 -25.96
CA TYR A 154 -14.58 -28.32 -25.79
C TYR A 154 -15.15 -26.94 -25.46
N ASN A 155 -14.60 -26.31 -24.42
CA ASN A 155 -14.92 -24.95 -24.00
C ASN A 155 -13.65 -24.28 -23.49
N GLU A 156 -13.16 -23.25 -24.18
CA GLU A 156 -11.95 -22.53 -23.79
C GLU A 156 -12.07 -21.88 -22.40
N LYS A 157 -13.28 -21.53 -21.96
CA LYS A 157 -13.51 -20.92 -20.64
C LYS A 157 -13.30 -21.90 -19.49
N ALA A 158 -13.50 -23.19 -19.73
CA ALA A 158 -13.34 -24.24 -18.71
C ALA A 158 -11.88 -24.53 -18.35
N ILE A 159 -10.91 -23.96 -19.08
CA ILE A 159 -9.47 -24.12 -18.85
C ILE A 159 -9.02 -23.33 -17.61
N VAL A 160 -9.67 -22.20 -17.35
CA VAL A 160 -9.35 -21.28 -16.26
C VAL A 160 -10.07 -21.73 -15.00
N LEU A 161 -9.31 -22.06 -13.96
CA LEU A 161 -9.86 -22.45 -12.66
C LEU A 161 -10.20 -21.23 -11.82
N SER A 162 -9.29 -20.24 -11.78
CA SER A 162 -9.50 -18.99 -11.07
C SER A 162 -8.62 -17.88 -11.64
N VAL A 163 -9.09 -16.63 -11.51
CA VAL A 163 -8.29 -15.44 -11.74
C VAL A 163 -8.55 -14.49 -10.57
N LYS A 164 -7.51 -14.25 -9.77
CA LYS A 164 -7.64 -13.49 -8.52
C LYS A 164 -6.48 -12.53 -8.33
N ASP A 165 -6.76 -11.36 -7.81
CA ASP A 165 -5.76 -10.49 -7.22
C ASP A 165 -5.53 -10.87 -5.74
N PRO A 166 -4.28 -10.85 -5.22
CA PRO A 166 -4.00 -11.18 -3.83
C PRO A 166 -4.72 -10.31 -2.80
N ILE A 167 -5.06 -9.07 -3.14
CA ILE A 167 -5.72 -8.10 -2.26
C ILE A 167 -7.19 -7.91 -2.63
N ASP A 168 -7.50 -7.73 -3.91
CA ASP A 168 -8.86 -7.41 -4.37
C ASP A 168 -9.74 -8.64 -4.62
N GLY A 169 -9.17 -9.84 -4.67
CA GLY A 169 -9.91 -11.09 -4.81
C GLY A 169 -10.27 -11.42 -6.26
N ASP A 170 -11.45 -11.98 -6.50
CA ASP A 170 -11.82 -12.55 -7.79
C ASP A 170 -12.00 -11.50 -8.90
N LEU A 171 -11.40 -11.73 -10.07
CA LEU A 171 -11.56 -10.88 -11.26
C LEU A 171 -12.66 -11.45 -12.17
N PRO A 172 -13.59 -10.63 -12.69
CA PRO A 172 -14.63 -11.09 -13.60
C PRO A 172 -14.12 -11.31 -15.03
N LEU A 173 -14.67 -12.32 -15.72
CA LEU A 173 -14.46 -12.53 -17.15
C LEU A 173 -15.22 -11.49 -17.97
N VAL A 174 -14.56 -10.89 -18.95
CA VAL A 174 -15.19 -9.95 -19.90
C VAL A 174 -14.83 -10.32 -21.34
N ASP A 175 -15.73 -10.02 -22.28
CA ASP A 175 -15.48 -10.25 -23.71
C ASP A 175 -14.63 -9.11 -24.34
N LYS A 176 -14.61 -7.93 -23.71
CA LYS A 176 -13.82 -6.76 -24.14
C LYS A 176 -13.33 -5.98 -22.92
N ALA A 177 -12.16 -5.37 -23.07
CA ALA A 177 -11.59 -4.51 -22.05
C ALA A 177 -12.54 -3.33 -21.74
N PRO A 178 -12.97 -3.16 -20.47
CA PRO A 178 -13.77 -2.02 -20.07
C PRO A 178 -12.93 -0.74 -20.05
N VAL A 179 -13.58 0.41 -20.28
CA VAL A 179 -12.91 1.72 -20.19
C VAL A 179 -12.50 2.03 -18.75
N ASN A 180 -13.34 1.67 -17.78
CA ASN A 180 -13.08 1.78 -16.35
C ASN A 180 -13.48 0.47 -15.69
N SER A 181 -12.58 -0.13 -14.91
CA SER A 181 -12.91 -1.25 -14.02
C SER A 181 -12.57 -0.89 -12.58
N THR A 182 -13.49 -1.13 -11.66
CA THR A 182 -13.28 -0.91 -10.23
C THR A 182 -12.74 -2.15 -9.51
N THR A 183 -12.83 -3.33 -10.13
CA THR A 183 -12.45 -4.62 -9.54
C THR A 183 -11.40 -5.36 -10.37
N GLY A 184 -10.91 -4.77 -11.47
CA GLY A 184 -10.14 -5.49 -12.48
C GLY A 184 -11.03 -6.37 -13.38
N TYR A 185 -10.41 -7.12 -14.29
CA TYR A 185 -11.05 -8.01 -15.24
C TYR A 185 -10.05 -9.00 -15.83
N TYR A 186 -10.53 -10.07 -16.45
CA TYR A 186 -9.71 -10.87 -17.34
C TYR A 186 -10.44 -11.22 -18.63
N MET A 187 -9.65 -11.50 -19.67
CA MET A 187 -10.11 -11.85 -21.01
C MET A 187 -9.48 -13.17 -21.43
N ILE A 188 -10.25 -13.96 -22.19
CA ILE A 188 -9.78 -15.18 -22.83
C ILE A 188 -9.80 -14.95 -24.34
N THR A 189 -8.67 -15.22 -24.99
CA THR A 189 -8.54 -15.21 -26.45
C THR A 189 -8.11 -16.60 -26.92
N SER A 190 -8.73 -17.10 -27.98
CA SER A 190 -8.51 -18.45 -28.49
C SER A 190 -8.40 -18.42 -30.00
N ASN A 191 -7.43 -19.15 -30.55
CA ASN A 191 -7.32 -19.40 -31.99
C ASN A 191 -7.66 -20.86 -32.36
N VAL A 192 -8.26 -21.61 -31.45
CA VAL A 192 -8.49 -23.05 -31.58
C VAL A 192 -9.48 -23.34 -32.70
N ASP A 193 -9.04 -24.12 -33.70
CA ASP A 193 -9.90 -24.70 -34.73
C ASP A 193 -10.04 -26.21 -34.50
N LEU A 194 -11.20 -26.62 -34.00
CA LEU A 194 -11.49 -28.04 -33.77
C LEU A 194 -11.69 -28.84 -35.06
N LYS A 195 -11.72 -28.21 -36.23
CA LYS A 195 -11.86 -28.91 -37.52
C LYS A 195 -10.53 -29.39 -38.07
N THR A 196 -9.43 -28.79 -37.64
CA THR A 196 -8.11 -29.06 -38.21
C THR A 196 -7.19 -29.60 -37.11
N ILE A 197 -6.62 -30.79 -37.32
CA ILE A 197 -5.63 -31.36 -36.40
C ILE A 197 -4.42 -30.43 -36.33
N GLY A 198 -3.94 -30.15 -35.12
CA GLY A 198 -2.85 -29.20 -34.94
C GLY A 198 -2.70 -28.71 -33.51
N LYS A 199 -1.74 -27.80 -33.33
CA LYS A 199 -1.50 -27.13 -32.04
C LYS A 199 -2.05 -25.72 -32.10
N TYR A 200 -2.82 -25.37 -31.09
CA TYR A 200 -3.48 -24.09 -30.92
C TYR A 200 -3.17 -23.52 -29.54
N GLN A 201 -3.57 -22.28 -29.30
CA GLN A 201 -3.38 -21.61 -28.03
C GLN A 201 -4.65 -20.91 -27.55
N VAL A 202 -4.84 -21.01 -26.24
CA VAL A 202 -5.75 -20.15 -25.48
C VAL A 202 -4.89 -19.26 -24.60
N ALA A 203 -5.03 -17.94 -24.76
CA ALA A 203 -4.35 -16.94 -23.95
C ALA A 203 -5.33 -16.25 -23.00
N VAL A 204 -4.89 -16.07 -21.76
CA VAL A 204 -5.61 -15.40 -20.68
C VAL A 204 -4.82 -14.16 -20.30
N HIS A 205 -5.48 -13.01 -20.35
CA HIS A 205 -4.92 -11.73 -19.93
C HIS A 205 -5.76 -11.17 -18.79
N ALA A 206 -5.13 -10.88 -17.66
CA ALA A 206 -5.78 -10.33 -16.47
C ALA A 206 -5.19 -8.96 -16.14
N VAL A 207 -6.06 -8.06 -15.69
CA VAL A 207 -5.71 -6.70 -15.25
C VAL A 207 -6.47 -6.44 -13.94
N ASP A 208 -5.77 -6.13 -12.85
CA ASP A 208 -6.43 -5.72 -11.60
C ASP A 208 -6.99 -4.28 -11.71
N ARG A 209 -7.61 -3.79 -10.63
CA ARG A 209 -8.17 -2.43 -10.61
C ARG A 209 -7.11 -1.33 -10.56
N ASN A 210 -5.89 -1.65 -10.13
CA ASN A 210 -4.76 -0.74 -9.99
C ASN A 210 -3.81 -0.76 -11.20
N GLY A 211 -4.10 -1.62 -12.19
CA GLY A 211 -3.44 -1.71 -13.47
C GLY A 211 -2.30 -2.72 -13.54
N ASN A 212 -2.07 -3.57 -12.52
CA ASN A 212 -1.09 -4.65 -12.69
C ASN A 212 -1.69 -5.76 -13.55
N THR A 213 -0.84 -6.43 -14.30
CA THR A 213 -1.25 -7.37 -15.34
C THR A 213 -0.59 -8.72 -15.18
N ALA A 214 -1.30 -9.78 -15.57
CA ALA A 214 -0.76 -11.12 -15.69
C ALA A 214 -1.25 -11.79 -16.98
N ASP A 215 -0.36 -12.57 -17.59
CA ASP A 215 -0.63 -13.31 -18.81
C ASP A 215 -0.34 -14.80 -18.62
N LYS A 216 -1.19 -15.65 -19.21
CA LYS A 216 -0.97 -17.09 -19.26
C LYS A 216 -1.43 -17.66 -20.59
N SER A 217 -0.77 -18.72 -21.05
CA SER A 217 -1.15 -19.40 -22.29
C SER A 217 -1.19 -20.91 -22.08
N VAL A 218 -2.19 -21.54 -22.71
CA VAL A 218 -2.45 -22.98 -22.66
C VAL A 218 -2.41 -23.54 -24.07
N SER A 219 -1.63 -24.60 -24.26
CA SER A 219 -1.57 -25.30 -25.55
C SER A 219 -2.74 -26.28 -25.70
N ILE A 220 -3.42 -26.21 -26.84
CA ILE A 220 -4.51 -27.13 -27.18
C ILE A 220 -4.07 -27.96 -28.39
N ASN A 221 -3.91 -29.26 -28.19
CA ASN A 221 -3.59 -30.18 -29.27
C ASN A 221 -4.90 -30.79 -29.78
N VAL A 222 -5.35 -30.36 -30.96
CA VAL A 222 -6.47 -31.02 -31.63
C VAL A 222 -5.94 -32.28 -32.27
N ILE A 223 -6.39 -33.43 -31.79
CA ILE A 223 -5.97 -34.76 -32.21
C ILE A 223 -7.06 -35.43 -33.03
N GLU A 224 -6.68 -36.48 -33.77
CA GLU A 224 -7.62 -37.26 -34.57
C GLU A 224 -8.74 -37.84 -33.69
N LYS A 225 -9.98 -37.77 -34.21
CA LYS A 225 -11.14 -38.34 -33.54
C LYS A 225 -11.03 -39.85 -33.52
N THR A 226 -11.01 -40.45 -32.33
CA THR A 226 -10.98 -41.91 -32.23
C THR A 226 -12.40 -42.47 -32.36
N TYR A 227 -12.60 -43.39 -33.31
CA TYR A 227 -13.84 -44.15 -33.38
C TYR A 227 -13.66 -45.42 -32.56
N ALA A 228 -14.42 -45.55 -31.47
CA ALA A 228 -14.58 -46.86 -30.83
C ALA A 228 -15.13 -47.84 -31.88
N ALA A 229 -14.51 -49.00 -32.02
CA ALA A 229 -14.99 -50.05 -32.91
C ALA A 229 -16.46 -50.37 -32.59
N PRO A 230 -17.31 -50.65 -33.59
CA PRO A 230 -18.70 -50.98 -33.33
C PRO A 230 -18.75 -52.22 -32.43
N VAL A 231 -19.42 -52.11 -31.28
CA VAL A 231 -19.81 -53.28 -30.50
C VAL A 231 -20.76 -54.09 -31.39
N GLN A 232 -20.28 -55.19 -31.95
CA GLN A 232 -21.13 -56.13 -32.66
C GLN A 232 -22.02 -56.82 -31.63
N THR A 233 -23.23 -56.31 -31.44
CA THR A 233 -24.29 -57.03 -30.74
C THR A 233 -24.80 -58.12 -31.67
N SER A 234 -24.21 -59.31 -31.59
CA SER A 234 -24.71 -60.51 -32.24
C SER A 234 -26.14 -60.78 -31.78
N LYS A 235 -27.08 -60.76 -32.73
CA LYS A 235 -28.50 -61.02 -32.52
C LYS A 235 -28.74 -62.54 -32.70
N SER A 236 -28.72 -63.29 -31.61
CA SER A 236 -29.16 -64.69 -31.51
C SER A 236 -29.57 -64.89 -30.04
N ASP A 237 -30.80 -65.20 -29.63
CA ASP A 237 -31.86 -65.99 -30.25
C ASP A 237 -33.24 -65.53 -29.73
N LEU A 238 -34.21 -65.39 -30.64
CA LEU A 238 -35.64 -65.32 -30.33
C LEU A 238 -36.38 -66.27 -31.27
N SER A 239 -36.48 -67.54 -30.87
CA SER A 239 -37.54 -68.50 -31.21
C SER A 239 -37.19 -69.78 -30.44
N SER A 240 -37.99 -70.34 -29.54
CA SER A 240 -39.36 -70.80 -29.74
C SER A 240 -40.00 -71.19 -28.40
N ASN A 241 -41.27 -70.84 -28.16
CA ASN A 241 -42.32 -71.86 -27.91
C ASN A 241 -43.69 -71.20 -27.68
N MET A 242 -44.54 -71.34 -28.69
CA MET A 242 -46.00 -71.35 -28.55
C MET A 242 -46.44 -72.83 -28.41
N ALA A 243 -47.09 -73.19 -27.31
CA ALA A 243 -48.29 -74.06 -27.29
C ALA A 243 -48.80 -74.35 -25.85
N ASN A 244 -49.96 -73.74 -25.55
CA ASN A 244 -51.17 -74.28 -24.92
C ASN A 244 -51.24 -74.78 -23.45
N ASN A 245 -51.99 -73.98 -22.67
CA ASN A 245 -53.21 -74.28 -21.88
C ASN A 245 -53.24 -75.51 -20.94
N ASN A 246 -53.47 -75.25 -19.64
CA ASN A 246 -54.76 -75.58 -19.02
C ASN A 246 -55.04 -74.85 -17.69
N GLN A 247 -56.34 -74.78 -17.37
CA GLN A 247 -57.03 -73.98 -16.36
C GLN A 247 -56.78 -74.35 -14.87
N GLN A 248 -57.04 -73.36 -14.00
CA GLN A 248 -57.97 -73.40 -12.83
C GLN A 248 -57.40 -73.12 -11.42
N ALA A 249 -58.23 -72.39 -10.65
CA ALA A 249 -58.27 -72.08 -9.20
C ALA A 249 -57.38 -70.92 -8.71
N GLN A 250 -57.93 -69.75 -8.35
CA GLN A 250 -58.61 -69.42 -7.08
C GLN A 250 -57.80 -69.84 -5.84
N GLU A 251 -57.22 -68.88 -5.12
CA GLU A 251 -57.80 -68.37 -3.86
C GLU A 251 -56.99 -67.19 -3.29
N SER A 252 -57.75 -66.26 -2.75
CA SER A 252 -57.42 -65.24 -1.77
C SER A 252 -56.96 -65.86 -0.44
N ASN A 253 -55.78 -65.48 0.06
CA ASN A 253 -55.55 -64.76 1.33
C ASN A 253 -54.04 -64.54 1.54
#